data_AF-A0A977L2F3-F1
#
_entry.id   AF-A0A977L2F3-F1
#
_cell.length_a   1.000
_cell.length_b   1.000
_cell.length_c   1.000
_cell.angle_alpha   90.00
_cell.angle_beta   90.00
_cell.angle_gamma   90.00
#
_symmetry.space_group_name_H-M   'P 1'
#
loop_
_entity.id
_entity.type
_entity.pdbx_description
1 polymer ?
#
loop_
_entity_poly.entity_id
_entity_poly.type
_entity_poly.pdbx_seq_one_letter_code
_entity_poly.pdbx_strand_id
1 'polypeptide(L)'
;MVNIPNPHKKVPMMFQAQIGGRCQLNYIDKNADQSDIECWTLEWLERADSVLPNFAPGVETKAYQINWRFVTNGGQDDGIIRPVLGAKGIPFYPGSSMKGAFAQACTSEERRRYCGYEINSKDMAPGILRFHGGYPTNNQWQEKLIDIVHPQQPWQVKSQTKEGGAFPLISLYKPELCFGISSTIPLEETEWNEIWNIWEKALSLGIGCRVSAGYGQPKKFSGKVI
;
A
#
# COMPACT_ATOMS: atom_id res chain seq x y z
N MET A 1 -16.93 -8.33 40.98
CA MET A 1 -16.12 -8.47 39.74
C MET A 1 -17.00 -9.10 38.67
N VAL A 2 -17.10 -8.48 37.50
CA VAL A 2 -17.86 -9.06 36.37
C VAL A 2 -17.02 -10.19 35.78
N ASN A 3 -17.49 -11.43 35.87
CA ASN A 3 -16.83 -12.57 35.26
C ASN A 3 -17.22 -12.62 33.78
N ILE A 4 -16.33 -12.17 32.90
CA ILE A 4 -16.54 -12.23 31.46
C ILE A 4 -15.98 -13.58 30.98
N PRO A 5 -16.81 -14.55 30.57
CA PRO A 5 -16.30 -15.82 30.07
C PRO A 5 -15.52 -15.61 28.77
N ASN A 6 -14.36 -16.28 28.67
CA ASN A 6 -13.44 -16.24 27.53
C ASN A 6 -13.14 -14.82 27.02
N PRO A 7 -12.62 -13.91 27.88
CA PRO A 7 -12.44 -12.51 27.52
C PRO A 7 -11.46 -12.34 26.35
N HIS A 8 -10.51 -13.27 26.21
CA HIS A 8 -9.55 -13.31 25.12
C HIS A 8 -10.20 -13.47 23.73
N LYS A 9 -11.38 -14.11 23.63
CA LYS A 9 -12.12 -14.26 22.36
C LYS A 9 -12.92 -13.02 21.97
N LYS A 10 -13.03 -12.04 22.87
CA LYS A 10 -13.75 -10.77 22.62
C LYS A 10 -12.81 -9.64 22.19
N VAL A 11 -11.50 -9.86 22.26
CA VAL A 11 -10.49 -8.91 21.79
C VAL A 11 -10.32 -9.10 20.28
N PRO A 12 -10.45 -8.06 19.44
CA PRO A 12 -10.21 -8.16 18.01
C PRO A 12 -8.84 -8.77 17.73
N MET A 13 -8.74 -9.61 16.69
CA MET A 13 -7.53 -10.37 16.39
C MET A 13 -6.29 -9.49 16.25
N MET A 14 -6.45 -8.30 15.69
CA MET A 14 -5.36 -7.32 15.54
C MET A 14 -4.66 -6.94 16.85
N PHE A 15 -5.37 -7.04 17.98
CA PHE A 15 -4.86 -6.67 19.31
C PHE A 15 -4.51 -7.87 20.17
N GLN A 16 -4.63 -9.09 19.63
CA GLN A 16 -4.25 -10.30 20.35
C GLN A 16 -2.75 -10.59 20.16
N ALA A 17 -2.12 -11.11 21.21
CA ALA A 17 -0.77 -11.65 21.11
C ALA A 17 -0.74 -12.88 20.20
N GLN A 18 0.18 -12.90 19.24
CA GLN A 18 0.39 -14.02 18.33
C GLN A 18 1.25 -15.08 19.04
N ILE A 19 0.60 -16.11 19.59
CA ILE A 19 1.26 -17.24 20.27
C ILE A 19 0.72 -18.57 19.72
N GLY A 20 1.44 -19.67 19.92
CA GLY A 20 1.01 -20.99 19.42
C GLY A 20 -0.41 -21.34 19.87
N GLY A 21 -1.31 -21.63 18.92
CA GLY A 21 -2.72 -21.92 19.18
C GLY A 21 -3.63 -20.71 19.42
N ARG A 22 -3.12 -19.47 19.25
CA ARG A 22 -3.91 -18.24 19.38
C ARG A 22 -3.43 -17.12 18.46
N CYS A 23 -4.31 -16.64 17.59
CA CYS A 23 -4.11 -15.46 16.75
C CYS A 23 -2.83 -15.55 15.90
N GLN A 24 -2.67 -16.68 15.21
CA GLN A 24 -1.53 -16.94 14.33
C GLN A 24 -1.80 -16.38 12.94
N LEU A 25 -1.93 -15.05 12.85
CA LEU A 25 -2.26 -14.33 11.61
C LEU A 25 -1.25 -14.57 10.48
N ASN A 26 -0.04 -15.02 10.82
CA ASN A 26 1.05 -15.34 9.91
C ASN A 26 1.03 -16.79 9.40
N TYR A 27 0.08 -17.60 9.83
CA TYR A 27 -0.05 -19.01 9.48
C TYR A 27 -1.44 -19.33 8.93
N ILE A 28 -1.50 -20.21 7.94
CA ILE A 28 -2.75 -20.75 7.43
C ILE A 28 -2.87 -22.18 7.95
N ASP A 29 -3.74 -22.38 8.94
CA ASP A 29 -4.08 -23.72 9.44
C ASP A 29 -5.02 -24.40 8.44
N LYS A 30 -4.52 -25.47 7.80
CA LYS A 30 -5.27 -26.24 6.80
C LYS A 30 -6.33 -27.14 7.42
N ASN A 31 -6.27 -27.36 8.74
CA ASN A 31 -7.20 -28.24 9.45
C ASN A 31 -8.32 -27.46 10.13
N ALA A 32 -8.25 -26.13 10.15
CA ALA A 32 -9.30 -25.27 10.66
C ALA A 32 -10.30 -24.94 9.53
N ASP A 33 -11.60 -24.90 9.88
CA ASP A 33 -12.65 -24.47 8.96
C ASP A 33 -12.47 -23.01 8.52
N GLN A 34 -11.84 -22.19 9.37
CA GLN A 34 -11.51 -20.80 9.13
C GLN A 34 -10.20 -20.43 9.81
N SER A 35 -9.29 -19.81 9.07
CA SER A 35 -8.00 -19.36 9.56
C SER A 35 -8.11 -18.01 10.30
N ASP A 36 -7.20 -17.75 11.25
CA ASP A 36 -7.18 -16.49 11.99
C ASP A 36 -7.04 -15.27 11.05
N ILE A 37 -6.32 -15.40 9.94
CA ILE A 37 -6.18 -14.30 8.98
C ILE A 37 -7.49 -14.00 8.22
N GLU A 38 -8.32 -15.01 7.96
CA GLU A 38 -9.65 -14.83 7.39
C GLU A 38 -10.57 -14.12 8.36
N CYS A 39 -10.58 -14.55 9.63
CA CYS A 39 -11.33 -13.89 10.69
C CYS A 39 -10.92 -12.43 10.86
N TRP A 40 -9.62 -12.13 10.92
CA TRP A 40 -9.12 -10.75 11.01
C TRP A 40 -9.52 -9.92 9.79
N THR A 41 -9.49 -10.50 8.58
CA THR A 41 -9.91 -9.80 7.36
C THR A 41 -11.39 -9.43 7.44
N LEU A 42 -12.24 -10.32 7.96
CA LEU A 42 -13.67 -10.03 8.19
C LEU A 42 -13.87 -8.94 9.25
N GLU A 43 -13.16 -9.01 10.37
CA GLU A 43 -13.21 -7.98 11.42
C GLU A 43 -12.80 -6.60 10.88
N TRP A 44 -11.76 -6.56 10.04
CA TRP A 44 -11.33 -5.32 9.40
C TRP A 44 -12.39 -4.78 8.45
N LEU A 45 -12.97 -5.62 7.59
CA LEU A 45 -14.01 -5.22 6.65
C LEU A 45 -15.29 -4.75 7.35
N GLU A 46 -15.69 -5.39 8.45
CA GLU A 46 -16.85 -4.98 9.27
C GLU A 46 -16.68 -3.56 9.84
N ARG A 47 -15.45 -3.16 10.15
CA ARG A 47 -15.14 -1.89 10.81
C ARG A 47 -14.63 -0.80 9.88
N ALA A 48 -14.18 -1.16 8.68
CA ALA A 48 -13.84 -0.19 7.65
C ALA A 48 -15.10 0.57 7.24
N ASP A 49 -14.97 1.87 7.05
CA ASP A 49 -16.11 2.69 6.63
C ASP A 49 -16.49 2.36 5.17
N SER A 50 -17.79 2.34 4.90
CA SER A 50 -18.35 2.17 3.57
C SER A 50 -18.15 3.39 2.66
N VAL A 51 -17.93 4.56 3.27
CA VAL A 51 -17.74 5.84 2.56
C VAL A 51 -16.27 6.14 2.37
N LEU A 52 -15.83 6.07 1.11
CA LEU A 52 -14.46 6.37 0.71
C LEU A 52 -14.10 7.85 0.96
N PRO A 53 -12.84 8.16 1.32
CA PRO A 53 -12.42 9.53 1.56
C PRO A 53 -12.35 10.31 0.25
N ASN A 54 -12.87 11.53 0.25
CA ASN A 54 -12.68 12.47 -0.85
C ASN A 54 -11.50 13.40 -0.55
N PHE A 55 -10.77 13.79 -1.58
CA PHE A 55 -9.77 14.85 -1.45
C PHE A 55 -10.45 16.21 -1.22
N ALA A 56 -9.74 17.11 -0.54
CA ALA A 56 -10.23 18.46 -0.30
C ALA A 56 -10.31 19.26 -1.63
N PRO A 57 -11.13 20.32 -1.69
CA PRO A 57 -11.14 21.23 -2.84
C PRO A 57 -9.74 21.79 -3.14
N GLY A 58 -9.40 21.93 -4.42
CA GLY A 58 -8.08 22.40 -4.87
C GLY A 58 -6.99 21.32 -4.94
N VAL A 59 -7.34 20.06 -4.70
CA VAL A 59 -6.49 18.91 -5.01
C VAL A 59 -6.84 18.41 -6.40
N GLU A 60 -5.86 18.38 -7.29
CA GLU A 60 -5.99 17.73 -8.60
C GLU A 60 -5.93 16.22 -8.42
N THR A 61 -6.82 15.51 -9.11
CA THR A 61 -6.96 14.06 -8.93
C THR A 61 -7.02 13.30 -10.24
N LYS A 62 -6.38 12.14 -10.30
CA LYS A 62 -6.53 11.17 -11.39
C LYS A 62 -6.63 9.74 -10.86
N ALA A 63 -7.52 8.96 -11.48
CA ALA A 63 -7.72 7.56 -11.17
C ALA A 63 -6.95 6.65 -12.12
N TYR A 64 -6.34 5.59 -11.57
CA TYR A 64 -5.57 4.62 -12.34
C TYR A 64 -5.90 3.19 -11.90
N GLN A 65 -6.12 2.32 -12.88
CA GLN A 65 -6.35 0.89 -12.68
C GLN A 65 -5.04 0.13 -12.52
N ILE A 66 -4.89 -0.60 -11.42
CA ILE A 66 -3.81 -1.58 -11.22
C ILE A 66 -4.22 -2.93 -11.80
N ASN A 67 -3.29 -3.60 -12.50
CA ASN A 67 -3.62 -4.78 -13.30
C ASN A 67 -3.79 -6.08 -12.52
N TRP A 68 -3.13 -6.17 -11.37
CA TRP A 68 -3.07 -7.38 -10.57
C TRP A 68 -3.14 -7.02 -9.09
N ARG A 69 -2.29 -7.60 -8.23
CA ARG A 69 -2.32 -7.34 -6.80
C ARG A 69 -1.51 -6.11 -6.45
N PHE A 70 -1.99 -5.33 -5.49
CA PHE A 70 -1.32 -4.14 -4.97
C PHE A 70 -1.11 -4.24 -3.46
N VAL A 71 0.08 -3.82 -3.01
CA VAL A 71 0.48 -3.86 -1.60
C VAL A 71 1.32 -2.62 -1.29
N THR A 72 0.98 -1.89 -0.24
CA THR A 72 1.72 -0.70 0.22
C THR A 72 2.63 -0.95 1.42
N ASN A 73 2.40 -2.07 2.12
CA ASN A 73 3.08 -2.52 3.34
C ASN A 73 3.11 -1.47 4.46
N GLY A 74 2.24 -1.65 5.46
CA GLY A 74 2.17 -0.80 6.64
C GLY A 74 3.39 -0.89 7.56
N GLY A 75 4.14 -2.01 7.54
CA GLY A 75 5.34 -2.21 8.35
C GLY A 75 5.15 -2.15 9.86
N GLN A 76 3.91 -2.14 10.35
CA GLN A 76 3.58 -1.97 11.78
C GLN A 76 3.64 -3.29 12.57
N ASP A 77 3.47 -4.43 11.90
CA ASP A 77 3.37 -5.73 12.52
C ASP A 77 4.42 -6.68 11.93
N ASP A 78 5.28 -7.26 12.76
CA ASP A 78 6.29 -8.24 12.32
C ASP A 78 5.67 -9.54 11.79
N GLY A 79 4.43 -9.84 12.21
CA GLY A 79 3.74 -11.09 11.88
C GLY A 79 3.06 -11.09 10.51
N ILE A 80 2.52 -9.96 10.05
CA ILE A 80 1.74 -9.92 8.81
C ILE A 80 2.09 -8.74 7.92
N ILE A 81 2.14 -9.00 6.62
CA ILE A 81 2.24 -7.92 5.63
C ILE A 81 0.82 -7.50 5.29
N ARG A 82 0.44 -6.31 5.74
CA ARG A 82 -0.85 -5.68 5.42
C ARG A 82 -0.67 -4.31 4.77
N PRO A 83 -1.65 -3.81 4.00
CA PRO A 83 -1.57 -2.48 3.44
C PRO A 83 -1.49 -1.42 4.54
N VAL A 84 -0.90 -0.27 4.21
CA VAL A 84 -1.07 0.95 4.99
C VAL A 84 -2.57 1.25 5.04
N LEU A 85 -3.09 1.47 6.25
CA LEU A 85 -4.47 1.88 6.46
C LEU A 85 -4.50 3.39 6.66
N GLY A 86 -5.23 4.08 5.78
CA GLY A 86 -5.45 5.52 5.85
C GLY A 86 -6.68 5.85 6.70
N ALA A 87 -7.34 6.95 6.34
CA ALA A 87 -8.57 7.37 7.01
C ALA A 87 -9.60 6.24 7.03
N LYS A 88 -10.29 6.08 8.17
CA LYS A 88 -11.44 5.18 8.34
C LYS A 88 -11.14 3.70 8.07
N GLY A 89 -9.88 3.29 8.22
CA GLY A 89 -9.46 1.90 8.00
C GLY A 89 -9.38 1.50 6.53
N ILE A 90 -9.40 2.44 5.60
CA ILE A 90 -9.40 2.16 4.16
C ILE A 90 -7.94 2.04 3.69
N PRO A 91 -7.60 1.06 2.82
CA PRO A 91 -6.26 0.95 2.26
C PRO A 91 -5.80 2.24 1.61
N PHE A 92 -4.53 2.56 1.78
CA PHE A 92 -3.98 3.83 1.32
C PHE A 92 -2.58 3.64 0.75
N TYR A 93 -2.28 4.39 -0.32
CA TYR A 93 -0.93 4.58 -0.81
C TYR A 93 -0.37 5.92 -0.30
N PRO A 94 0.65 5.90 0.57
CA PRO A 94 1.14 7.14 1.19
C PRO A 94 1.61 8.20 0.21
N GLY A 95 1.29 9.46 0.50
CA GLY A 95 1.80 10.61 -0.25
C GLY A 95 3.33 10.70 -0.25
N SER A 96 3.99 10.24 0.82
CA SER A 96 5.46 10.12 0.87
C SER A 96 6.00 9.09 -0.12
N SER A 97 5.36 7.92 -0.22
CA SER A 97 5.70 6.89 -1.22
C SER A 97 5.46 7.41 -2.64
N MET A 98 4.34 8.09 -2.86
CA MET A 98 4.02 8.75 -4.12
C MET A 98 5.08 9.78 -4.51
N LYS A 99 5.47 10.67 -3.59
CA LYS A 99 6.54 11.65 -3.80
C LYS A 99 7.86 10.95 -4.15
N GLY A 100 8.20 9.86 -3.44
CA GLY A 100 9.41 9.10 -3.70
C GLY A 100 9.45 8.51 -5.12
N ALA A 101 8.38 7.85 -5.54
CA ALA A 101 8.25 7.29 -6.89
C ALA A 101 8.24 8.38 -7.96
N PHE A 102 7.51 9.47 -7.74
CA PHE A 102 7.49 10.65 -8.62
C PHE A 102 8.89 11.23 -8.80
N ALA A 103 9.61 11.47 -7.71
CA ALA A 103 10.96 12.05 -7.73
C ALA A 103 12.00 11.16 -8.43
N GLN A 104 11.77 9.84 -8.51
CA GLN A 104 12.61 8.93 -9.29
C GLN A 104 12.34 9.01 -10.79
N ALA A 105 11.12 9.39 -11.20
CA ALA A 105 10.76 9.57 -12.59
C ALA A 105 11.16 10.94 -13.15
N CYS A 106 11.36 11.93 -12.27
CA CYS A 106 11.79 13.29 -12.61
C CYS A 106 13.21 13.39 -13.18
N THR A 107 13.43 14.41 -14.01
CA THR A 107 14.75 14.99 -14.25
C THR A 107 15.24 15.76 -13.01
N SER A 108 16.52 16.14 -12.99
CA SER A 108 17.10 16.92 -11.88
C SER A 108 16.40 18.26 -11.67
N GLU A 109 15.96 18.93 -12.74
CA GLU A 109 15.27 20.22 -12.67
C GLU A 109 13.83 20.07 -12.18
N GLU A 110 13.09 19.12 -12.74
CA GLU A 110 11.72 18.77 -12.30
C GLU A 110 11.71 18.38 -10.82
N ARG A 111 12.69 17.57 -10.38
CA ARG A 111 12.79 17.15 -8.98
C ARG A 111 12.99 18.34 -8.06
N ARG A 112 13.88 19.28 -8.42
CA ARG A 112 14.13 20.51 -7.64
C ARG A 112 12.86 21.35 -7.53
N ARG A 113 12.17 21.58 -8.65
CA ARG A 113 10.94 22.39 -8.70
C ARG A 113 9.79 21.75 -7.92
N TYR A 114 9.48 20.49 -8.21
CA TYR A 114 8.26 19.83 -7.73
C TYR A 114 8.42 19.17 -6.36
N CYS A 115 9.58 18.56 -6.09
CA CYS A 115 9.81 17.77 -4.88
C CYS A 115 10.69 18.47 -3.84
N GLY A 116 11.40 19.52 -4.25
CA GLY A 116 12.36 20.25 -3.42
C GLY A 116 13.78 19.70 -3.57
N TYR A 117 14.72 20.36 -2.90
CA TYR A 117 16.14 20.03 -3.00
C TYR A 117 16.92 20.45 -1.78
N GLU A 118 18.09 19.84 -1.61
CA GLU A 118 19.04 20.20 -0.57
C GLU A 118 19.82 21.44 -1.00
N ILE A 119 19.79 22.48 -0.18
CA ILE A 119 20.57 23.72 -0.40
C ILE A 119 22.00 23.50 0.11
N ASN A 120 22.11 22.92 1.31
CA ASN A 120 23.34 22.52 1.99
C ASN A 120 23.02 21.35 2.93
N SER A 121 24.03 20.78 3.61
CA SER A 121 23.88 19.60 4.47
C SER A 121 22.89 19.72 5.66
N LYS A 122 22.33 20.90 5.91
CA LYS A 122 21.40 21.18 7.00
C LYS A 122 20.08 21.81 6.54
N ASP A 123 20.00 22.33 5.32
CA ASP A 123 18.86 23.10 4.82
C ASP A 123 18.25 22.50 3.55
N MET A 124 16.93 22.40 3.54
CA MET A 124 16.13 21.89 2.43
C MET A 124 15.20 22.98 1.90
N ALA A 125 15.23 23.21 0.58
CA ALA A 125 14.22 23.99 -0.11
C ALA A 125 12.98 23.11 -0.38
N PRO A 126 11.76 23.56 -0.04
CA PRO A 126 10.54 22.83 -0.34
C PRO A 126 10.24 22.87 -1.84
N GLY A 127 9.70 21.78 -2.37
CA GLY A 127 9.09 21.78 -3.71
C GLY A 127 7.70 22.41 -3.68
N ILE A 128 7.19 22.76 -4.86
CA ILE A 128 5.87 23.39 -4.97
C ILE A 128 4.70 22.40 -4.83
N LEU A 129 4.94 21.09 -4.98
CA LEU A 129 3.88 20.08 -4.94
C LEU A 129 3.73 19.44 -3.56
N ARG A 130 2.48 19.20 -3.18
CA ARG A 130 2.06 18.35 -2.06
C ARG A 130 1.39 17.09 -2.61
N PHE A 131 1.96 15.95 -2.25
CA PHE A 131 1.47 14.63 -2.64
C PHE A 131 0.55 14.10 -1.55
N HIS A 132 -0.72 13.86 -1.86
CA HIS A 132 -1.72 13.39 -0.90
C HIS A 132 -1.82 11.87 -0.85
N GLY A 133 -1.18 11.17 -1.78
CA GLY A 133 -1.25 9.71 -1.89
C GLY A 133 -2.47 9.27 -2.69
N GLY A 134 -2.91 8.03 -2.49
CA GLY A 134 -4.05 7.49 -3.22
C GLY A 134 -4.93 6.54 -2.42
N TYR A 135 -6.23 6.62 -2.68
CA TYR A 135 -7.27 5.79 -2.10
C TYR A 135 -7.99 4.97 -3.19
N PRO A 136 -8.56 3.79 -2.86
CA PRO A 136 -9.49 3.10 -3.74
C PRO A 136 -10.65 4.01 -4.17
N THR A 137 -11.11 3.85 -5.41
CA THR A 137 -12.25 4.61 -5.96
C THR A 137 -13.61 3.98 -5.67
N ASN A 138 -13.62 2.70 -5.32
CA ASN A 138 -14.83 1.92 -5.07
C ASN A 138 -14.53 0.77 -4.10
N ASN A 139 -15.56 0.10 -3.58
CA ASN A 139 -15.42 -0.96 -2.56
C ASN A 139 -14.89 -2.31 -3.09
N GLN A 140 -14.55 -2.45 -4.38
CA GLN A 140 -13.97 -3.70 -4.91
C GLN A 140 -12.61 -4.02 -4.28
N TRP A 141 -11.94 -3.05 -3.64
CA TRP A 141 -10.72 -3.30 -2.87
C TRP A 141 -10.92 -4.34 -1.76
N GLN A 142 -12.16 -4.55 -1.28
CA GLN A 142 -12.51 -5.47 -0.20
C GLN A 142 -12.48 -6.94 -0.64
N GLU A 143 -12.41 -7.21 -1.94
CA GLU A 143 -12.46 -8.56 -2.49
C GLU A 143 -11.07 -9.22 -2.57
N LYS A 144 -11.03 -10.53 -2.29
CA LYS A 144 -9.84 -11.39 -2.51
C LYS A 144 -8.58 -10.85 -1.82
N LEU A 145 -8.74 -10.30 -0.63
CA LEU A 145 -7.69 -9.63 0.14
C LEU A 145 -6.52 -10.54 0.53
N ILE A 146 -6.80 -11.81 0.77
CA ILE A 146 -5.78 -12.77 1.21
C ILE A 146 -5.05 -13.33 -0.01
N ASP A 147 -3.74 -13.28 0.06
CA ASP A 147 -2.80 -13.85 -0.89
C ASP A 147 -1.75 -14.68 -0.15
N ILE A 148 -1.02 -15.53 -0.87
CA ILE A 148 -0.03 -16.43 -0.27
C ILE A 148 1.34 -16.15 -0.87
N VAL A 149 2.31 -15.89 0.00
CA VAL A 149 3.72 -15.71 -0.38
C VAL A 149 4.61 -16.75 0.25
N HIS A 150 5.64 -17.14 -0.49
CA HIS A 150 6.68 -18.07 -0.03
C HIS A 150 8.01 -17.32 -0.01
N PRO A 151 8.66 -17.13 1.15
CA PRO A 151 10.01 -16.57 1.22
C PRO A 151 10.98 -17.46 0.45
N GLN A 152 11.58 -16.93 -0.62
CA GLN A 152 12.52 -17.69 -1.46
C GLN A 152 13.99 -17.44 -1.08
N GLN A 153 14.31 -16.31 -0.43
CA GLN A 153 15.69 -15.89 -0.15
C GLN A 153 16.52 -16.91 0.66
N PRO A 154 16.00 -17.58 1.72
CA PRO A 154 16.77 -18.59 2.44
C PRO A 154 17.22 -19.73 1.54
N TRP A 155 16.31 -20.21 0.67
CA TRP A 155 16.55 -21.30 -0.27
C TRP A 155 17.48 -20.92 -1.43
N GLN A 156 17.40 -19.66 -1.89
CA GLN A 156 18.19 -19.20 -3.04
C GLN A 156 19.61 -18.78 -2.69
N VAL A 157 19.86 -18.26 -1.49
CA VAL A 157 21.12 -17.59 -1.14
C VAL A 157 21.81 -18.16 0.10
N LYS A 158 21.08 -18.79 1.03
CA LYS A 158 21.63 -19.22 2.33
C LYS A 158 21.89 -20.72 2.43
N SER A 159 20.92 -21.57 2.06
CA SER A 159 21.06 -23.03 2.13
C SER A 159 20.12 -23.75 1.15
N GLN A 160 20.42 -25.02 0.84
CA GLN A 160 19.50 -25.89 0.07
C GLN A 160 18.38 -26.49 0.94
N THR A 161 18.36 -26.23 2.24
CA THR A 161 17.28 -26.65 3.14
C THR A 161 16.11 -25.68 3.01
N LYS A 162 14.90 -26.21 2.81
CA LYS A 162 13.67 -25.42 2.75
C LYS A 162 13.31 -24.89 4.14
N GLU A 163 13.90 -23.76 4.52
CA GLU A 163 13.49 -23.00 5.69
C GLU A 163 12.36 -22.04 5.28
N GLY A 164 11.11 -22.48 5.40
CA GLY A 164 9.97 -21.59 5.19
C GLY A 164 8.65 -22.27 4.84
N GLY A 165 7.56 -21.71 5.37
CA GLY A 165 6.18 -22.06 5.04
C GLY A 165 5.54 -21.11 4.02
N ALA A 166 4.25 -21.32 3.78
CA ALA A 166 3.38 -20.37 3.11
C ALA A 166 2.95 -19.30 4.13
N PHE A 167 3.13 -18.03 3.81
CA PHE A 167 2.73 -16.92 4.67
C PHE A 167 1.60 -16.13 4.01
N PRO A 168 0.56 -15.74 4.75
CA PRO A 168 -0.47 -14.88 4.22
C PRO A 168 0.06 -13.46 4.01
N LEU A 169 -0.43 -12.84 2.95
CA LEU A 169 -0.17 -11.46 2.56
C LEU A 169 -1.52 -10.81 2.28
N ILE A 170 -1.77 -9.66 2.88
CA ILE A 170 -2.98 -8.89 2.59
C ILE A 170 -2.68 -7.92 1.46
N SER A 171 -3.42 -8.06 0.37
CA SER A 171 -3.21 -7.34 -0.88
C SER A 171 -4.53 -7.02 -1.56
N LEU A 172 -4.59 -5.88 -2.25
CA LEU A 172 -5.80 -5.49 -2.98
C LEU A 172 -5.78 -6.15 -4.35
N TYR A 173 -6.86 -6.83 -4.74
CA TYR A 173 -6.96 -7.45 -6.06
C TYR A 173 -7.51 -6.46 -7.08
N LYS A 174 -6.67 -6.10 -8.06
CA LYS A 174 -6.98 -5.18 -9.17
C LYS A 174 -7.68 -3.90 -8.73
N PRO A 175 -7.16 -3.17 -7.73
CA PRO A 175 -7.80 -1.94 -7.31
C PRO A 175 -7.67 -0.86 -8.39
N GLU A 176 -8.69 -0.02 -8.50
CA GLU A 176 -8.55 1.32 -9.07
C GLU A 176 -8.26 2.30 -7.94
N LEU A 177 -7.21 3.10 -8.09
CA LEU A 177 -6.77 4.06 -7.08
C LEU A 177 -6.85 5.48 -7.65
N CYS A 178 -7.48 6.39 -6.89
CA CYS A 178 -7.46 7.83 -7.16
C CYS A 178 -6.35 8.49 -6.36
N PHE A 179 -5.44 9.17 -7.06
CA PHE A 179 -4.31 9.88 -6.48
C PHE A 179 -4.56 11.38 -6.48
N GLY A 180 -4.09 12.06 -5.45
CA GLY A 180 -4.23 13.51 -5.30
C GLY A 180 -2.89 14.24 -5.24
N ILE A 181 -2.77 15.33 -6.00
CA ILE A 181 -1.63 16.27 -5.96
C ILE A 181 -2.21 17.69 -5.84
N SER A 182 -1.62 18.53 -5.00
CA SER A 182 -1.92 19.97 -4.97
C SER A 182 -0.64 20.78 -5.09
N SER A 183 -0.75 22.04 -5.50
CA SER A 183 0.38 22.97 -5.59
C SER A 183 0.23 24.10 -4.56
N THR A 184 1.36 24.66 -4.11
CA THR A 184 1.40 25.87 -3.28
C THR A 184 1.21 27.16 -4.08
N ILE A 185 1.30 27.08 -5.41
CA ILE A 185 1.09 28.18 -6.34
C ILE A 185 0.08 27.76 -7.42
N PRO A 186 -0.68 28.71 -8.01
CA PRO A 186 -1.47 28.42 -9.21
C PRO A 186 -0.57 27.92 -10.34
N LEU A 187 -1.02 26.88 -11.04
CA LEU A 187 -0.33 26.31 -12.19
C LEU A 187 -1.26 26.32 -13.40
N GLU A 188 -0.68 26.52 -14.57
CA GLU A 188 -1.39 26.38 -15.84
C GLU A 188 -1.71 24.91 -16.13
N GLU A 189 -2.74 24.66 -16.94
CA GLU A 189 -3.17 23.31 -17.31
C GLU A 189 -2.04 22.50 -17.99
N THR A 190 -1.17 23.18 -18.75
CA THR A 190 0.00 22.55 -19.39
C THR A 190 0.98 21.98 -18.37
N GLU A 191 1.23 22.69 -17.27
CA GLU A 191 2.13 22.23 -16.20
C GLU A 191 1.50 21.08 -15.41
N TRP A 192 0.19 21.11 -15.19
CA TRP A 192 -0.53 19.96 -14.61
C TRP A 192 -0.44 18.72 -15.48
N ASN A 193 -0.53 18.87 -16.81
CA ASN A 193 -0.35 17.75 -17.73
C ASN A 193 1.06 17.16 -17.65
N GLU A 194 2.10 17.99 -17.54
CA GLU A 194 3.48 17.53 -17.32
C GLU A 194 3.62 16.78 -16.00
N ILE A 195 3.08 17.31 -14.90
CA ILE A 195 3.09 16.66 -13.59
C ILE A 195 2.45 15.28 -13.66
N TRP A 196 1.27 15.17 -14.28
CA TRP A 196 0.62 13.87 -14.42
C TRP A 196 1.37 12.92 -15.35
N ASN A 197 2.02 13.41 -16.40
CA ASN A 197 2.87 12.58 -17.26
C ASN A 197 4.07 12.00 -16.49
N ILE A 198 4.69 12.79 -15.60
CA ILE A 198 5.76 12.30 -14.71
C ILE A 198 5.21 11.22 -13.76
N TRP A 199 4.01 11.43 -13.20
CA TRP A 199 3.37 10.43 -12.35
C TRP A 199 3.05 9.14 -13.10
N GLU A 200 2.54 9.23 -14.33
CA GLU A 200 2.28 8.08 -15.19
C GLU A 200 3.55 7.31 -15.55
N LYS A 201 4.66 8.03 -15.78
CA LYS A 201 5.99 7.42 -15.94
C LYS A 201 6.40 6.67 -14.66
N ALA A 202 6.22 7.25 -13.48
CA ALA A 202 6.50 6.58 -12.20
C ALA A 202 5.64 5.33 -12.01
N LEU A 203 4.32 5.43 -12.28
CA LEU A 203 3.39 4.30 -12.25
C LEU A 203 3.82 3.17 -13.16
N SER A 204 4.34 3.48 -14.36
CA SER A 204 4.77 2.48 -15.35
C SER A 204 5.91 1.57 -14.88
N LEU A 205 6.66 1.99 -13.86
CA LEU A 205 7.72 1.18 -13.23
C LEU A 205 7.16 0.23 -12.15
N GLY A 206 5.90 0.44 -11.75
CA GLY A 206 5.20 -0.24 -10.67
C GLY A 206 5.38 0.45 -9.32
N ILE A 207 4.34 0.40 -8.49
CA ILE A 207 4.30 1.08 -7.18
C ILE A 207 3.99 0.14 -6.02
N GLY A 208 4.38 0.53 -4.81
CA GLY A 208 4.18 -0.28 -3.60
C GLY A 208 5.32 -1.27 -3.38
N CYS A 209 4.99 -2.48 -2.93
CA CYS A 209 5.96 -3.52 -2.59
C CYS A 209 5.87 -4.70 -3.57
N ARG A 210 6.96 -5.49 -3.64
CA ARG A 210 7.06 -6.70 -4.47
C ARG A 210 6.83 -6.44 -5.97
N VAL A 211 7.23 -5.25 -6.43
CA VAL A 211 7.11 -4.81 -7.82
C VAL A 211 7.86 -5.74 -8.79
N SER A 212 9.00 -6.29 -8.37
CA SER A 212 9.77 -7.29 -9.11
C SER A 212 9.04 -8.63 -9.31
N ALA A 213 8.05 -8.92 -8.47
CA ALA A 213 7.18 -10.09 -8.61
C ALA A 213 5.85 -9.75 -9.34
N GLY A 214 5.72 -8.54 -9.89
CA GLY A 214 4.57 -8.10 -10.66
C GLY A 214 3.49 -7.34 -9.87
N TYR A 215 3.64 -7.16 -8.55
CA TYR A 215 2.68 -6.39 -7.76
C TYR A 215 2.72 -4.90 -8.13
N GLY A 216 1.56 -4.24 -8.06
CA GLY A 216 1.44 -2.79 -8.25
C GLY A 216 1.76 -2.29 -9.66
N GLN A 217 1.79 -3.20 -10.65
CA GLN A 217 1.99 -2.87 -12.06
C GLN A 217 0.69 -2.34 -12.70
N PRO A 218 0.72 -1.25 -13.48
CA PRO A 218 -0.46 -0.70 -14.14
C PRO A 218 -0.82 -1.43 -15.45
N LYS A 219 -1.95 -1.03 -16.06
CA LYS A 219 -2.46 -1.64 -17.30
C LYS A 219 -1.62 -1.45 -18.55
N LYS A 220 -1.04 -0.26 -18.70
CA LYS A 220 -0.17 0.07 -19.81
C LYS A 220 1.27 0.15 -19.31
N PHE A 221 2.09 -0.79 -19.75
CA PHE A 221 3.52 -0.82 -19.53
C PHE A 221 4.22 -0.27 -20.78
N SER A 222 5.04 0.77 -20.63
CA SER A 222 5.85 1.32 -21.73
C SER A 222 7.37 1.18 -21.49
N GLY A 223 7.78 0.63 -20.34
CA GLY A 223 9.19 0.36 -20.02
C GLY A 223 9.70 -0.95 -20.63
N LYS A 224 11.01 -1.14 -20.71
CA LYS A 224 11.58 -2.49 -20.73
C LYS A 224 11.78 -2.94 -19.28
N VAL A 225 11.37 -4.15 -18.95
CA VAL A 225 11.84 -4.81 -17.72
C VAL A 225 13.35 -4.98 -17.90
N ILE A 226 14.15 -4.36 -17.03
CA ILE A 226 15.62 -4.49 -17.03
C ILE A 226 15.98 -5.89 -16.54
#